data_AF-A0A951CZU9-F1
#
_entry.id   AF-A0A951CZU9-F1
#
_cell.length_a   1.000
_cell.length_b   1.000
_cell.length_c   1.000
_cell.angle_alpha   90.00
_cell.angle_beta   90.00
_cell.angle_gamma   90.00
#
_symmetry.space_group_name_H-M   'P 1'
#
loop_
_entity.id
_entity.type
_entity.pdbx_description
1 polymer ?
#
loop_
_entity_poly.entity_id
_entity_poly.type
_entity_poly.pdbx_seq_one_letter_code
_entity_poly.pdbx_strand_id
1 'polypeptide(L)'
;MDLSTTYLGLTLRNPLVASPSPLSYSLDGIKRLADGGVGAIVLFSLFEEQLREEAARAIRLVEETAESFPEALDYFPSVVDEDGGPRAYLVLLERAVSAVDVPV
;
A
#
# COMPACT_ATOMS: atom_id res chain seq x y z
N MET A 1 -27.61 5.79 21.50
CA MET A 1 -27.72 6.89 20.52
C MET A 1 -27.28 6.31 19.18
N ASP A 2 -28.04 6.51 18.11
CA ASP A 2 -27.63 6.10 16.77
C ASP A 2 -26.73 7.18 16.16
N LEU A 3 -25.55 6.79 15.68
CA LEU A 3 -24.58 7.66 15.03
C LEU A 3 -24.46 7.39 13.53
N SER A 4 -25.29 6.50 12.97
CA SER A 4 -25.24 6.16 11.55
C SER A 4 -25.37 7.40 10.66
N THR A 5 -24.62 7.42 9.56
CA THR A 5 -24.60 8.56 8.64
C THR A 5 -24.42 8.12 7.19
N THR A 6 -24.80 8.99 6.26
CA THR A 6 -24.54 8.81 4.83
C THR A 6 -23.51 9.83 4.38
N TYR A 7 -22.40 9.36 3.83
CA TYR A 7 -21.31 10.20 3.33
C TYR A 7 -20.92 9.75 1.92
N LEU A 8 -20.99 10.66 0.94
CA LEU A 8 -20.66 10.39 -0.47
C LEU A 8 -21.38 9.15 -1.05
N GLY A 9 -22.60 8.88 -0.62
CA GLY A 9 -23.39 7.70 -1.04
C GLY A 9 -23.08 6.40 -0.29
N LEU A 10 -22.14 6.43 0.67
CA LEU A 10 -21.83 5.31 1.55
C LEU A 10 -22.61 5.43 2.85
N THR A 11 -23.18 4.32 3.32
CA THR A 11 -23.77 4.21 4.66
C THR A 11 -22.67 3.80 5.64
N LEU A 12 -22.39 4.66 6.62
CA LEU A 12 -21.38 4.43 7.65
C LEU A 12 -22.06 4.19 8.99
N ARG A 13 -21.48 3.30 9.80
CA ARG A 13 -21.94 3.01 11.18
C ARG A 13 -21.80 4.22 12.11
N ASN A 14 -20.90 5.16 11.80
CA ASN A 14 -20.69 6.42 12.51
C ASN A 14 -19.90 7.41 11.61
N PRO A 15 -19.82 8.71 11.95
CA PRO A 15 -19.16 9.72 11.11
C PRO A 15 -17.62 9.77 11.30
N LEU A 16 -17.01 8.85 12.04
CA LEU A 16 -15.57 8.87 12.29
C LEU A 16 -14.83 8.19 11.14
N VAL A 17 -13.92 8.91 10.50
CA VAL A 17 -13.10 8.40 9.40
C VAL A 17 -11.63 8.43 9.83
N ALA A 18 -10.93 7.30 9.70
CA ALA A 18 -9.50 7.25 9.98
C ALA A 18 -8.71 7.90 8.83
N SER A 19 -8.04 9.01 9.12
CA SER A 19 -7.11 9.64 8.19
C SER A 19 -5.90 8.75 7.87
N PRO A 20 -5.20 9.03 6.76
CA PRO A 20 -3.92 8.39 6.46
C PRO A 20 -2.95 8.47 7.64
N SER A 21 -2.39 7.33 8.05
CA SER A 21 -1.46 7.24 9.18
C SER A 21 -0.56 6.01 9.03
N PRO A 22 0.51 5.85 9.84
CA PRO A 22 1.33 4.65 9.79
C PRO A 22 0.55 3.33 9.99
N LEU A 23 -0.63 3.37 10.60
CA LEU A 23 -1.50 2.21 10.74
C LEU A 23 -2.08 1.75 9.40
N SER A 24 -2.24 2.63 8.40
CA SER A 24 -2.73 2.23 7.08
C SER A 24 -1.66 1.60 6.20
N TYR A 25 -0.39 1.48 6.66
CA TYR A 25 0.71 0.89 5.89
C TYR A 25 0.71 -0.64 5.93
N SER A 26 -0.09 -1.25 6.81
CA SER A 26 -0.12 -2.71 7.01
C SER A 26 -1.54 -3.20 7.24
N LEU A 27 -1.79 -4.45 6.84
CA LEU A 27 -3.09 -5.08 7.04
C LEU A 27 -3.48 -5.17 8.52
N ASP A 28 -2.52 -5.42 9.40
CA ASP A 28 -2.74 -5.46 10.85
C ASP A 28 -3.20 -4.10 11.39
N GLY A 29 -2.53 -3.01 11.00
CA GLY A 29 -2.93 -1.67 11.42
C GLY A 29 -4.32 -1.26 10.90
N ILE A 30 -4.67 -1.65 9.68
CA ILE A 30 -6.01 -1.44 9.12
C ILE A 30 -7.07 -2.19 9.92
N LYS A 31 -6.83 -3.47 10.26
CA LYS A 31 -7.73 -4.24 11.12
C LYS A 31 -7.92 -3.59 12.48
N ARG A 32 -6.83 -3.12 13.09
CA ARG A 32 -6.87 -2.41 14.38
C ARG A 32 -7.68 -1.11 14.32
N LEU A 33 -7.64 -0.38 13.20
CA LEU A 33 -8.48 0.79 12.99
C LEU A 33 -9.96 0.41 12.91
N ALA A 34 -10.29 -0.64 12.15
CA ALA A 34 -11.66 -1.15 12.04
C ALA A 34 -12.19 -1.67 13.39
N ASP A 35 -11.39 -2.43 14.13
CA ASP A 35 -11.69 -2.92 15.48
C ASP A 35 -11.86 -1.76 16.49
N GLY A 36 -11.14 -0.66 16.26
CA GLY A 36 -11.31 0.61 16.99
C GLY A 36 -12.66 1.30 16.75
N GLY A 37 -13.48 0.78 15.84
CA GLY A 37 -14.85 1.23 15.63
C GLY A 37 -15.00 2.42 14.70
N VAL A 38 -14.02 2.70 13.84
CA VAL A 38 -14.16 3.75 12.81
C VAL A 38 -15.25 3.41 11.80
N GLY A 39 -15.87 4.42 11.20
CA GLY A 39 -16.87 4.28 10.16
C GLY A 39 -16.27 3.97 8.78
N ALA A 40 -15.09 4.52 8.47
CA ALA A 40 -14.32 4.28 7.25
C ALA A 40 -12.82 4.53 7.48
N ILE A 41 -11.98 4.07 6.57
CA ILE A 41 -10.51 4.21 6.61
C ILE A 41 -10.04 4.87 5.32
N VAL A 42 -9.02 5.72 5.39
CA VAL A 42 -8.32 6.27 4.22
C VAL A 42 -6.90 5.72 4.19
N LEU A 43 -6.52 5.06 3.11
CA LEU A 43 -5.15 4.58 2.91
C LEU A 43 -4.16 5.73 2.71
N PHE A 44 -2.89 5.42 2.92
CA PHE A 44 -1.80 6.36 2.66
C PHE A 44 -1.72 6.73 1.18
N SER A 45 -1.19 7.92 0.93
CA SER A 45 -1.03 8.45 -0.41
C SER A 45 0.06 7.70 -1.16
N LEU A 46 -0.22 7.38 -2.42
CA LEU A 46 0.73 6.83 -3.36
C LEU A 46 1.18 7.95 -4.32
N PHE A 47 2.47 8.28 -4.31
CA PHE A 47 3.04 9.35 -5.14
C PHE A 47 3.94 8.79 -6.23
N GLU A 48 3.85 9.35 -7.44
CA GLU A 48 4.61 8.90 -8.61
C GLU A 48 6.12 9.10 -8.43
N GLU A 49 6.51 10.19 -7.76
CA GLU A 49 7.90 10.53 -7.48
C GLU A 49 8.57 9.45 -6.64
N GLN A 50 7.86 8.91 -5.64
CA GLN A 50 8.36 7.84 -4.79
C GLN A 50 8.57 6.55 -5.58
N LEU A 51 7.60 6.19 -6.44
CA LEU A 51 7.70 5.02 -7.31
C LEU A 51 8.89 5.13 -8.28
N ARG A 52 9.11 6.31 -8.87
CA ARG A 52 10.25 6.56 -9.76
C ARG A 52 11.58 6.48 -9.03
N GLU A 53 11.67 7.02 -7.82
CA GLU A 53 12.88 6.94 -7.01
C GLU A 53 13.20 5.52 -6.56
N GLU A 54 12.20 4.72 -6.20
CA GLU A 54 12.36 3.31 -5.84
C GLU A 54 12.83 2.49 -7.04
N ALA A 55 12.22 2.69 -8.21
CA ALA A 55 12.66 2.05 -9.45
C ALA A 55 14.11 2.43 -9.81
N ALA A 56 14.46 3.72 -9.74
CA ALA A 56 15.82 4.18 -10.01
C ALA A 56 16.83 3.63 -9.00
N ARG A 57 16.46 3.48 -7.72
CA ARG A 57 17.30 2.83 -6.69
C ARG A 57 17.51 1.35 -6.99
N ALA A 58 16.46 0.63 -7.38
CA ALA A 58 16.54 -0.78 -7.72
C ALA A 58 17.48 -1.01 -8.91
N ILE A 59 17.37 -0.19 -9.97
CA ILE A 59 18.25 -0.25 -11.14
C ILE A 59 19.72 -0.01 -10.74
N ARG A 60 20.01 1.05 -9.98
CA ARG A 60 21.37 1.35 -9.52
C ARG A 60 21.99 0.20 -8.73
N LEU A 61 21.21 -0.44 -7.86
CA LEU A 61 21.70 -1.58 -7.07
C LEU A 61 22.10 -2.77 -7.96
N VAL A 62 21.31 -3.03 -9.01
CA VAL A 62 21.61 -4.08 -10.01
C VAL A 62 22.86 -3.73 -10.81
N GLU A 63 22.96 -2.50 -11.32
CA GLU A 63 24.11 -2.03 -12.09
C GLU A 63 25.41 -2.07 -11.26
N GLU A 64 25.41 -1.55 -10.04
CA GLU A 64 26.58 -1.56 -9.14
C GLU A 64 27.05 -2.99 -8.81
N THR A 65 26.10 -3.92 -8.69
CA THR A 65 26.41 -5.34 -8.46
C THR A 65 26.96 -6.02 -9.71
N ALA A 66 26.43 -5.68 -10.89
CA ALA A 66 26.87 -6.20 -12.18
C ALA A 66 28.31 -5.75 -12.55
N GLU A 67 28.65 -4.49 -12.25
CA GLU A 67 30.01 -3.94 -12.46
C GLU A 67 31.06 -4.55 -11.50
N SER A 68 30.62 -5.17 -10.40
CA SER A 68 31.52 -5.81 -9.42
C SER A 68 31.87 -7.27 -9.74
N PHE A 69 31.04 -7.96 -10.54
CA PHE A 69 31.23 -9.39 -10.86
C PHE A 69 30.81 -9.67 -12.32
N PRO A 70 31.74 -9.59 -13.29
CA PRO A 70 31.44 -9.81 -14.71
C PRO A 70 30.89 -11.21 -15.01
N GLU A 71 31.22 -12.22 -14.20
CA GLU A 71 30.68 -13.58 -14.35
C GLU A 71 29.27 -13.78 -13.74
N ALA A 72 28.76 -12.82 -12.97
CA ALA A 72 27.44 -12.89 -12.33
C ALA A 72 26.30 -12.34 -13.20
N LEU A 73 26.60 -11.82 -14.39
CA LEU A 73 25.64 -11.29 -15.36
C LEU A 73 24.57 -12.32 -15.77
N ASP A 74 24.90 -13.62 -15.77
CA ASP A 74 23.96 -14.71 -16.07
C ASP A 74 23.20 -15.23 -14.84
N TYR A 75 23.56 -14.80 -13.62
CA TYR A 75 22.92 -15.29 -12.39
C TYR A 75 21.64 -14.52 -12.04
N PHE A 76 21.60 -13.22 -12.33
CA PHE A 76 20.42 -12.40 -12.10
C PHE A 76 19.54 -12.41 -13.35
N PRO A 77 18.26 -12.80 -13.25
CA PRO A 77 17.38 -12.80 -14.41
C PRO A 77 17.34 -11.40 -15.01
N SER A 78 17.51 -11.31 -16.33
CA SER A 78 17.45 -10.08 -17.14
C SER A 78 16.08 -9.40 -17.16
N VAL A 79 15.20 -9.80 -16.25
CA VAL A 79 13.90 -9.22 -16.04
C VAL A 79 13.98 -8.56 -14.67
N VAL A 80 14.35 -7.28 -14.69
CA VAL A 80 13.82 -6.35 -13.69
C VAL A 80 12.31 -6.37 -13.96
N ASP A 81 11.63 -7.38 -13.41
CA ASP A 81 10.18 -7.41 -13.44
C ASP A 81 9.77 -6.10 -12.78
N GLU A 82 9.00 -5.31 -13.52
CA GLU A 82 8.51 -3.98 -13.17
C GLU A 82 7.53 -4.02 -11.96
N ASP A 83 7.66 -5.04 -11.11
CA ASP A 83 6.81 -5.35 -9.98
C ASP A 83 7.11 -4.50 -8.73
N GLY A 84 8.20 -3.71 -8.74
CA GLY A 84 8.53 -2.70 -7.73
C GLY A 84 7.67 -1.43 -7.82
N GLY A 85 6.46 -1.54 -8.38
CA GLY A 85 5.56 -0.44 -8.67
C GLY A 85 4.36 -0.34 -7.71
N PRO A 86 3.21 0.21 -8.15
CA PRO A 86 2.00 0.35 -7.34
C PRO A 86 1.38 -0.99 -6.92
N ARG A 87 1.94 -2.12 -7.38
CA ARG A 87 1.42 -3.46 -7.14
C ARG A 87 1.34 -3.81 -5.66
N ALA A 88 2.37 -3.51 -4.89
CA ALA A 88 2.35 -3.76 -3.45
C ALA A 88 1.22 -2.99 -2.75
N TYR A 89 0.97 -1.75 -3.18
CA TYR A 89 -0.14 -0.92 -2.72
C TYR A 89 -1.49 -1.53 -3.08
N LEU A 90 -1.67 -1.96 -4.34
CA LEU A 90 -2.92 -2.59 -4.80
C LEU A 90 -3.19 -3.91 -4.09
N VAL A 91 -2.16 -4.73 -3.86
CA VAL A 91 -2.28 -5.98 -3.09
C VAL A 91 -2.69 -5.69 -1.65
N LEU A 92 -2.13 -4.65 -1.03
CA LEU A 92 -2.54 -4.23 0.30
C LEU A 92 -4.01 -3.76 0.32
N LEU A 93 -4.42 -2.94 -0.66
CA LEU A 93 -5.79 -2.45 -0.80
C LEU A 93 -6.79 -3.60 -0.97
N GLU A 94 -6.51 -4.55 -1.87
CA GLU A 94 -7.35 -5.73 -2.10
C GLU A 94 -7.52 -6.55 -0.81
N ARG A 95 -6.41 -6.81 -0.12
CA ARG A 95 -6.42 -7.52 1.16
C ARG A 95 -7.16 -6.74 2.25
N ALA A 96 -7.01 -5.42 2.28
CA ALA A 96 -7.67 -4.56 3.25
C ALA A 96 -9.19 -4.59 3.07
N VAL A 97 -9.67 -4.31 1.85
CA VAL A 97 -11.11 -4.36 1.51
C VAL A 97 -11.72 -5.72 1.81
N SER A 98 -10.97 -6.81 1.61
CA SER A 98 -11.42 -8.18 1.90
C SER A 98 -11.43 -8.52 3.40
N ALA A 99 -10.69 -7.79 4.23
CA ALA A 99 -10.43 -8.16 5.62
C ALA A 99 -11.21 -7.35 6.66
N VAL A 100 -11.85 -6.24 6.28
CA VAL A 100 -12.60 -5.38 7.19
C VAL A 100 -13.99 -5.06 6.65
N ASP A 101 -14.94 -4.87 7.57
CA ASP A 101 -16.35 -4.57 7.24
C ASP A 101 -16.66 -3.06 7.16
N VAL A 102 -15.63 -2.24 6.98
CA VAL A 102 -15.76 -0.78 6.80
C VAL A 102 -15.20 -0.40 5.44
N PRO A 103 -15.74 0.65 4.79
CA PRO A 103 -15.13 1.18 3.58
C PRO A 103 -13.67 1.59 3.83
N VAL A 104 -12.81 1.24 2.88
CA VAL A 104 -11.37 1.57 2.83
C VAL A 104 -11.08 2.32 1.53
#